data_AF-A0A450Y2Z2-F1
#
_entry.id   AF-A0A450Y2Z2-F1
#
_cell.length_a   1.000
_cell.length_b   1.000
_cell.length_c   1.000
_cell.angle_alpha   90.00
_cell.angle_beta   90.00
_cell.angle_gamma   90.00
#
_symmetry.space_group_name_H-M   'P 1'
#
loop_
_entity.id
_entity.type
_entity.pdbx_description
1 polymer ?
#
loop_
_entity_poly.entity_id
_entity_poly.type
_entity_poly.pdbx_seq_one_letter_code
_entity_poly.pdbx_strand_id
1 'polypeptide(L)'
;MDGDKTLMTRQDHTPNWAVRPLVPEAVYTDRQEFLDYFYQTALNTRERRAMSTVLLGQRRMGKTEIFKRAVNRLFFEQNHRDPEAVVPIYYVFPDKPEDRTRFALDYAENFFRWQAAFRLRNPKLLSPNNIDSEQLFDLIRENAALFGETVRSGLGFMKQLRDNRITIPDKRALLLPREVSDYDDTSTVVFLDEFQNTRLPQYNF
;
A
#
# COMPACT_ATOMS: atom_id res chain seq x y z
N MET A 1 -17.72 -31.86 -43.66
CA MET A 1 -16.66 -30.89 -43.34
C MET A 1 -17.33 -29.58 -43.02
N ASP A 2 -16.68 -28.81 -42.15
CA ASP A 2 -17.00 -27.48 -41.64
C ASP A 2 -18.06 -27.34 -40.55
N GLY A 3 -17.56 -26.85 -39.41
CA GLY A 3 -18.32 -25.94 -38.57
C GLY A 3 -18.27 -26.17 -37.07
N ASP A 4 -17.17 -26.66 -36.49
CA ASP A 4 -16.99 -26.69 -35.04
C ASP A 4 -16.97 -25.25 -34.50
N LYS A 5 -18.04 -24.88 -33.79
CA LYS A 5 -18.20 -23.56 -33.14
C LYS A 5 -17.44 -23.59 -31.83
N THR A 6 -16.17 -23.24 -31.87
CA THR A 6 -15.38 -22.98 -30.68
C THR A 6 -15.98 -21.80 -29.92
N LEU A 7 -16.68 -22.11 -28.83
CA LEU A 7 -17.04 -21.16 -27.77
C LEU A 7 -15.76 -20.45 -27.30
N MET A 8 -15.63 -19.17 -27.63
CA MET A 8 -14.68 -18.28 -26.97
C MET A 8 -15.04 -18.22 -25.49
N THR A 9 -14.31 -18.96 -24.67
CA THR A 9 -14.22 -18.76 -23.22
C THR A 9 -13.92 -17.29 -22.96
N ARG A 10 -14.87 -16.60 -22.33
CA ARG A 10 -14.64 -15.28 -21.73
C ARG A 10 -13.50 -15.46 -20.73
N GLN A 11 -12.31 -14.97 -21.08
CA GLN A 11 -11.26 -14.79 -20.10
C GLN A 11 -11.79 -13.80 -19.06
N ASP A 12 -11.97 -14.26 -17.83
CA ASP A 12 -12.26 -13.38 -16.70
C ASP A 12 -11.16 -12.33 -16.62
N HIS A 13 -11.48 -11.12 -17.07
CA HIS A 13 -10.56 -9.99 -17.11
C HIS A 13 -10.38 -9.52 -15.67
N THR A 14 -9.55 -10.23 -14.92
CA THR A 14 -9.18 -9.86 -13.56
C THR A 14 -8.47 -8.51 -13.68
N PRO A 15 -8.95 -7.44 -13.04
CA PRO A 15 -8.37 -6.13 -13.27
C PRO A 15 -6.91 -6.08 -12.79
N ASN A 16 -6.03 -5.52 -13.62
CA ASN A 16 -4.59 -5.48 -13.37
C ASN A 16 -4.18 -4.23 -12.55
N TRP A 17 -4.82 -3.99 -11.41
CA TRP A 17 -4.51 -2.87 -10.53
C TRP A 17 -4.29 -3.32 -9.09
N ALA A 18 -3.34 -2.69 -8.41
CA ALA A 18 -3.14 -2.83 -6.95
C ALA A 18 -4.19 -1.98 -6.22
N VAL A 19 -4.46 -0.77 -6.72
CA VAL A 19 -5.57 0.08 -6.29
C VAL A 19 -6.41 0.49 -7.48
N ARG A 20 -7.70 0.19 -7.45
CA ARG A 20 -8.61 0.51 -8.56
C ARG A 20 -8.71 2.04 -8.81
N PRO A 21 -8.29 2.54 -9.97
CA PRO A 21 -8.58 3.92 -10.39
C PRO A 21 -10.09 4.11 -10.56
N LEU A 22 -10.60 5.30 -10.24
CA LEU A 22 -12.03 5.61 -10.37
C LEU A 22 -12.37 6.13 -11.77
N VAL A 23 -11.39 6.73 -12.43
CA VAL A 23 -11.54 7.38 -13.73
C VAL A 23 -10.89 6.49 -14.79
N PRO A 24 -11.53 6.21 -15.94
CA PRO A 24 -10.90 5.50 -17.04
C PRO A 24 -9.67 6.24 -17.60
N GLU A 25 -8.73 5.51 -18.18
CA GLU A 25 -7.50 6.09 -18.76
C GLU A 25 -7.78 7.09 -19.88
N ALA A 26 -8.73 6.77 -20.78
CA ALA A 26 -9.09 7.59 -21.94
C ALA A 26 -9.59 9.00 -21.60
N VAL A 27 -10.03 9.24 -20.35
CA VAL A 27 -10.56 10.54 -19.90
C VAL A 27 -9.67 11.19 -18.83
N TYR A 28 -8.54 10.57 -18.49
CA TYR A 28 -7.57 11.13 -17.56
C TYR A 28 -6.51 11.92 -18.33
N THR A 29 -6.78 13.20 -18.58
CA THR A 29 -5.88 14.12 -19.29
C THR A 29 -5.23 15.12 -18.33
N ASP A 30 -4.18 15.81 -18.79
CA ASP A 30 -3.61 17.02 -18.18
C ASP A 30 -3.10 16.89 -16.73
N ARG A 31 -2.76 15.67 -16.29
CA ARG A 31 -2.24 15.39 -14.95
C ARG A 31 -0.99 14.51 -14.94
N GLN A 32 -0.39 14.31 -16.12
CA GLN A 32 0.78 13.46 -16.29
C GLN A 32 1.98 14.01 -15.50
N GLU A 33 2.16 15.34 -15.48
CA GLU A 33 3.23 15.99 -14.71
C GLU A 33 3.17 15.64 -13.22
N PHE A 34 1.98 15.66 -12.60
CA PHE A 34 1.81 15.27 -11.20
C PHE A 34 2.13 13.78 -10.99
N LEU A 35 1.67 12.91 -11.89
CA LEU A 35 1.98 11.48 -11.81
C LEU A 35 3.47 11.22 -11.88
N ASP A 36 4.15 11.84 -12.86
CA ASP A 36 5.58 11.69 -13.05
C ASP A 36 6.35 12.28 -11.86
N TYR A 37 5.92 13.42 -11.33
CA TYR A 37 6.51 14.01 -10.14
C TYR A 37 6.44 13.06 -8.93
N PHE A 38 5.27 12.51 -8.61
CA PHE A 38 5.13 11.58 -7.48
C PHE A 38 5.86 10.26 -7.71
N TYR A 39 5.82 9.73 -8.93
CA TYR A 39 6.54 8.53 -9.31
C TYR A 39 8.06 8.71 -9.14
N GLN A 40 8.63 9.76 -9.73
CA GLN A 40 10.06 10.04 -9.64
C GLN A 40 10.48 10.39 -8.20
N THR A 41 9.67 11.16 -7.46
CA THR A 41 9.93 11.46 -6.04
C THR A 41 9.98 10.17 -5.22
N ALA A 42 9.06 9.23 -5.47
CA ALA A 42 9.06 7.95 -4.80
C ALA A 42 10.31 7.12 -5.15
N LEU A 43 10.71 7.03 -6.43
CA LEU A 43 11.93 6.34 -6.83
C LEU A 43 13.20 6.96 -6.21
N ASN A 44 13.27 8.29 -6.13
CA ASN A 44 14.38 9.02 -5.51
C ASN A 44 14.47 8.82 -3.98
N THR A 45 13.48 8.16 -3.37
CA THR A 45 13.55 7.75 -1.96
C THR A 45 14.66 6.72 -1.74
N ARG A 46 15.04 5.95 -2.77
CA ARG A 46 16.22 5.04 -2.77
C ARG A 46 17.50 5.77 -2.35
N GLU A 47 17.65 7.01 -2.77
CA GLU A 47 18.84 7.81 -2.48
C GLU A 47 18.76 8.53 -1.12
N ARG A 48 17.72 8.27 -0.31
CA ARG A 48 17.40 8.99 0.94
C ARG A 48 17.26 10.50 0.77
N ARG A 49 16.97 10.96 -0.47
CA ARG A 49 16.84 12.38 -0.83
C ARG A 49 15.40 12.88 -0.84
N ALA A 50 14.42 11.98 -0.76
CA ALA A 50 13.01 12.35 -0.81
C ALA A 50 12.52 12.86 0.55
N MET A 51 11.90 14.05 0.56
CA MET A 51 11.18 14.57 1.72
C MET A 51 9.71 14.15 1.68
N SER A 52 9.03 14.23 2.83
CA SER A 52 7.57 14.07 2.88
C SER A 52 6.89 15.15 2.03
N THR A 53 6.15 14.71 1.02
CA THR A 53 5.45 15.59 0.07
C THR A 53 3.95 15.56 0.33
N VAL A 54 3.31 16.73 0.33
CA VAL A 54 1.86 16.86 0.53
C VAL A 54 1.20 17.41 -0.72
N LEU A 55 0.17 16.71 -1.22
CA LEU A 55 -0.70 17.19 -2.28
C LEU A 55 -1.95 17.87 -1.68
N LEU A 56 -1.99 19.20 -1.70
CA LEU A 56 -3.13 19.99 -1.22
C LEU A 56 -4.00 20.47 -2.38
N GLY A 57 -5.30 20.55 -2.12
CA GLY A 57 -6.28 21.06 -3.08
C GLY A 57 -7.70 20.82 -2.59
N GLN A 58 -8.70 21.38 -3.28
CA GLN A 58 -10.10 21.19 -2.92
C GLN A 58 -10.55 19.72 -3.07
N ARG A 59 -11.69 19.38 -2.45
CA ARG A 59 -12.32 18.05 -2.59
C ARG A 59 -12.69 17.83 -4.06
N ARG A 60 -12.57 16.59 -4.54
CA ARG A 60 -12.89 16.18 -5.93
C ARG A 60 -11.98 16.75 -7.02
N MET A 61 -10.79 17.25 -6.67
CA MET A 61 -9.78 17.71 -7.63
C MET A 61 -8.94 16.57 -8.25
N GLY A 62 -9.25 15.30 -7.97
CA GLY A 62 -8.53 14.15 -8.53
C GLY A 62 -7.23 13.77 -7.80
N LYS A 63 -6.97 14.29 -6.59
CA LYS A 63 -5.80 13.93 -5.77
C LYS A 63 -5.69 12.43 -5.50
N THR A 64 -6.79 11.83 -5.07
CA THR A 64 -6.93 10.37 -4.90
C THR A 64 -6.63 9.61 -6.18
N GLU A 65 -7.07 10.13 -7.33
CA GLU A 65 -6.82 9.49 -8.63
C GLU A 65 -5.32 9.54 -9.01
N ILE A 66 -4.64 10.65 -8.71
CA ILE A 66 -3.19 10.80 -8.87
C ILE A 66 -2.45 9.75 -8.02
N PHE A 67 -2.79 9.63 -6.73
CA PHE A 67 -2.15 8.66 -5.84
C PHE A 67 -2.36 7.21 -6.28
N LYS A 68 -3.60 6.83 -6.61
CA LYS A 68 -3.91 5.48 -7.07
C LYS A 68 -3.10 5.09 -8.31
N ARG A 69 -2.99 6.00 -9.27
CA ARG A 69 -2.23 5.78 -10.51
C ARG A 69 -0.72 5.74 -10.24
N ALA A 70 -0.18 6.66 -9.43
CA ALA A 70 1.23 6.62 -9.05
C ALA A 70 1.60 5.31 -8.32
N VAL A 71 0.76 4.86 -7.38
CA VAL A 71 0.93 3.58 -6.67
C VAL A 71 0.89 2.40 -7.64
N ASN A 72 -0.06 2.35 -8.58
CA ASN A 72 -0.10 1.28 -9.58
C ASN A 72 1.16 1.27 -10.45
N ARG A 73 1.62 2.43 -10.91
CA ARG A 73 2.86 2.53 -11.67
C ARG A 73 4.06 2.01 -10.87
N LEU A 74 4.24 2.46 -9.64
CA LEU A 74 5.28 1.95 -8.75
C LEU A 74 5.16 0.44 -8.55
N PHE A 75 3.94 -0.08 -8.37
CA PHE A 75 3.72 -1.50 -8.11
C PHE A 75 4.08 -2.39 -9.33
N PHE A 76 3.72 -1.95 -10.54
CA PHE A 76 3.83 -2.76 -11.75
C PHE A 76 5.06 -2.45 -12.63
N GLU A 77 5.57 -1.22 -12.65
CA GLU A 77 6.70 -0.84 -13.52
C GLU A 77 8.06 -1.25 -12.94
N GLN A 78 8.16 -1.41 -11.61
CA GLN A 78 9.40 -1.83 -10.96
C GLN A 78 9.62 -3.34 -11.03
N ASN A 79 10.90 -3.76 -10.96
CA ASN A 79 11.26 -5.14 -10.69
C ASN A 79 11.01 -5.46 -9.20
N HIS A 80 9.92 -6.16 -8.91
CA HIS A 80 9.54 -6.48 -7.53
C HIS A 80 10.54 -7.36 -6.75
N ARG A 81 11.48 -8.02 -7.45
CA ARG A 81 12.54 -8.84 -6.85
C ARG A 81 13.84 -8.07 -6.60
N ASP A 82 13.98 -6.86 -7.13
CA ASP A 82 15.12 -6.00 -6.83
C ASP A 82 15.05 -5.60 -5.34
N PRO A 83 16.03 -5.94 -4.49
CA PRO A 83 16.03 -5.57 -3.08
C PRO A 83 15.87 -4.07 -2.87
N GLU A 84 16.43 -3.25 -3.77
CA GLU A 84 16.37 -1.80 -3.72
C GLU A 84 15.08 -1.21 -4.31
N ALA A 85 14.17 -2.03 -4.86
CA ALA A 85 12.89 -1.54 -5.35
C ALA A 85 12.07 -0.86 -4.25
N VAL A 86 11.38 0.21 -4.61
CA VAL A 86 10.55 0.98 -3.68
C VAL A 86 9.22 0.28 -3.50
N VAL A 87 8.87 -0.08 -2.28
CA VAL A 87 7.57 -0.66 -1.96
C VAL A 87 6.54 0.47 -1.81
N PRO A 88 5.56 0.61 -2.73
CA PRO A 88 4.51 1.61 -2.57
C PRO A 88 3.47 1.08 -1.60
N ILE A 89 3.17 1.83 -0.54
CA ILE A 89 2.09 1.50 0.41
C ILE A 89 1.01 2.55 0.23
N TYR A 90 -0.22 2.12 -0.07
CA TYR A 90 -1.38 3.02 -0.10
C TYR A 90 -2.23 2.77 1.13
N TYR A 91 -2.44 3.81 1.94
CA TYR A 91 -3.26 3.75 3.14
C TYR A 91 -4.32 4.85 3.08
N VAL A 92 -5.57 4.46 3.28
CA VAL A 92 -6.72 5.38 3.32
C VAL A 92 -7.18 5.48 4.77
N PHE A 93 -7.25 6.70 5.30
CA PHE A 93 -7.76 6.90 6.64
C PHE A 93 -9.27 6.64 6.71
N PRO A 94 -9.76 5.88 7.70
CA PRO A 94 -11.18 5.57 7.84
C PRO A 94 -11.99 6.84 8.10
N ASP A 95 -13.25 6.86 7.65
CA ASP A 95 -14.14 8.01 7.82
C ASP A 95 -14.50 8.31 9.29
N LYS A 96 -14.33 7.32 10.17
CA LYS A 96 -14.58 7.45 11.61
C LYS A 96 -13.28 7.25 12.38
N PRO A 97 -13.05 8.03 13.45
CA PRO A 97 -11.92 7.82 14.33
C PRO A 97 -12.01 6.42 14.95
N GLU A 98 -10.92 5.68 14.85
CA GLU A 98 -10.74 4.39 15.51
C GLU A 98 -10.05 4.58 16.86
N ASP A 99 -10.20 3.62 17.76
CA ASP A 99 -9.33 3.57 18.94
C ASP A 99 -7.87 3.31 18.50
N ARG A 100 -6.92 3.69 19.36
CA ARG A 100 -5.49 3.62 19.02
C ARG A 100 -5.01 2.20 18.69
N THR A 101 -5.58 1.19 19.35
CA THR A 101 -5.20 -0.20 19.14
C THR A 101 -5.74 -0.70 17.80
N ARG A 102 -7.00 -0.39 17.50
CA ARG A 102 -7.63 -0.73 16.22
C ARG A 102 -6.90 -0.08 15.05
N PHE A 103 -6.62 1.23 15.14
CA PHE A 103 -5.82 1.94 14.15
C PHE A 103 -4.45 1.29 13.96
N ALA A 104 -3.76 0.96 15.05
CA ALA A 104 -2.43 0.34 14.99
C ALA A 104 -2.46 -1.03 14.31
N LEU A 105 -3.47 -1.85 14.60
CA LEU A 105 -3.68 -3.15 13.96
C LEU A 105 -3.94 -3.00 12.47
N ASP A 106 -4.87 -2.13 12.08
CA ASP A 106 -5.27 -1.96 10.69
C ASP A 106 -4.15 -1.32 9.86
N TYR A 107 -3.41 -0.34 10.41
CA TYR A 107 -2.24 0.25 9.76
C TYR A 107 -1.10 -0.75 9.58
N ALA A 108 -0.76 -1.51 10.64
CA ALA A 108 0.32 -2.48 10.59
C ALA A 108 -0.01 -3.67 9.68
N GLU A 109 -1.25 -4.16 9.69
CA GLU A 109 -1.70 -5.18 8.75
C GLU A 109 -1.62 -4.68 7.31
N ASN A 110 -2.07 -3.45 7.03
CA ASN A 110 -1.95 -2.85 5.70
C ASN A 110 -0.48 -2.80 5.26
N PHE A 111 0.44 -2.44 6.15
CA PHE A 111 1.88 -2.45 5.87
C PHE A 111 2.36 -3.84 5.39
N PHE A 112 2.05 -4.91 6.14
CA PHE A 112 2.46 -6.27 5.75
C PHE A 112 1.79 -6.75 4.46
N ARG A 113 0.53 -6.40 4.24
CA ARG A 113 -0.19 -6.71 3.00
C ARG A 113 0.50 -6.11 1.79
N TRP A 114 0.91 -4.83 1.87
CA TRP A 114 1.62 -4.18 0.77
C TRP A 114 3.02 -4.75 0.53
N GLN A 115 3.76 -5.05 1.60
CA GLN A 115 5.06 -5.72 1.50
C GLN A 115 4.93 -7.05 0.75
N ALA A 116 4.01 -7.91 1.19
CA ALA A 116 3.79 -9.22 0.58
C ALA A 116 3.25 -9.10 -0.85
N ALA A 117 2.24 -8.26 -1.08
CA ALA A 117 1.64 -8.05 -2.39
C ALA A 117 2.68 -7.59 -3.42
N PHE A 118 3.53 -6.64 -3.05
CA PHE A 118 4.57 -6.13 -3.94
C PHE A 118 5.63 -7.20 -4.22
N ARG A 119 6.28 -7.73 -3.18
CA ARG A 119 7.40 -8.68 -3.33
C ARG A 119 7.00 -9.97 -4.04
N LEU A 120 5.77 -10.44 -3.83
CA LEU A 120 5.20 -11.62 -4.50
C LEU A 120 4.47 -11.29 -5.81
N ARG A 121 4.40 -10.00 -6.19
CA ARG A 121 3.68 -9.51 -7.37
C ARG A 121 2.23 -9.99 -7.44
N ASN A 122 1.56 -10.01 -6.30
CA ASN A 122 0.20 -10.52 -6.17
C ASN A 122 -0.72 -9.48 -5.50
N PRO A 123 -1.42 -8.63 -6.29
CA PRO A 123 -2.30 -7.60 -5.74
C PRO A 123 -3.51 -8.16 -4.97
N LYS A 124 -3.85 -9.45 -5.12
CA LYS A 124 -4.95 -10.07 -4.37
C LYS A 124 -4.67 -10.10 -2.86
N LEU A 125 -3.41 -10.10 -2.45
CA LEU A 125 -3.00 -10.10 -1.02
C LEU A 125 -3.38 -8.80 -0.29
N LEU A 126 -3.66 -7.73 -1.03
CA LEU A 126 -4.12 -6.45 -0.47
C LEU A 126 -5.53 -6.54 0.14
N SER A 127 -6.33 -7.54 -0.25
CA SER A 127 -7.69 -7.70 0.28
C SER A 127 -7.73 -8.73 1.42
N PRO A 128 -8.27 -8.37 2.59
CA PRO A 128 -8.49 -9.33 3.68
C PRO A 128 -9.49 -10.44 3.34
N ASN A 129 -10.33 -10.25 2.32
CA ASN A 129 -11.27 -11.27 1.85
C ASN A 129 -10.59 -12.40 1.05
N ASN A 130 -9.36 -12.19 0.57
CA ASN A 130 -8.62 -13.19 -0.21
C ASN A 130 -7.62 -13.97 0.65
N ILE A 131 -7.09 -13.34 1.71
CA ILE A 131 -6.13 -13.94 2.63
C ILE A 131 -6.26 -13.26 3.99
N ASP A 132 -6.46 -14.05 5.04
CA ASP A 132 -6.50 -13.53 6.40
C ASP A 132 -5.09 -13.19 6.92
N SER A 133 -5.02 -12.56 8.10
CA SER A 133 -3.75 -12.07 8.65
C SER A 133 -2.79 -13.21 9.04
N GLU A 134 -3.29 -14.36 9.51
CA GLU A 134 -2.42 -15.49 9.86
C GLU A 134 -1.83 -16.14 8.60
N GLN A 135 -2.68 -16.39 7.59
CA GLN A 135 -2.27 -16.91 6.29
C GLN A 135 -1.27 -15.97 5.61
N LEU A 136 -1.46 -14.66 5.71
CA LEU A 136 -0.51 -13.67 5.21
C LEU A 136 0.85 -13.79 5.89
N PHE A 137 0.87 -13.99 7.21
CA PHE A 137 2.11 -14.11 7.96
C PHE A 137 2.83 -15.43 7.66
N ASP A 138 2.09 -16.52 7.50
CA ASP A 138 2.66 -17.80 7.05
C ASP A 138 3.26 -17.67 5.66
N LEU A 139 2.57 -17.01 4.73
CA LEU A 139 3.08 -16.74 3.39
C LEU A 139 4.40 -15.93 3.41
N ILE A 140 4.50 -14.92 4.29
CA ILE A 140 5.73 -14.14 4.47
C ILE A 140 6.86 -15.02 5.04
N ARG A 141 6.56 -15.90 6.01
CA ARG A 141 7.55 -16.83 6.60
C ARG A 141 8.06 -17.84 5.57
N GLU A 142 7.17 -18.43 4.78
CA GLU A 142 7.51 -19.38 3.73
C GLU A 142 8.38 -18.74 2.63
N ASN A 143 8.21 -17.45 2.39
CA ASN A 143 8.95 -16.67 1.40
C ASN A 143 9.99 -15.73 2.04
N ALA A 144 10.54 -16.11 3.20
CA ALA A 144 11.42 -15.26 4.02
C ALA A 144 12.62 -14.64 3.27
N ALA A 145 13.12 -15.29 2.23
CA ALA A 145 14.23 -14.79 1.40
C ALA A 145 13.90 -13.51 0.62
N LEU A 146 12.62 -13.20 0.41
CA LEU A 146 12.16 -12.00 -0.30
C LEU A 146 11.96 -10.79 0.63
N PHE A 147 12.08 -10.99 1.94
CA PHE A 147 11.79 -9.97 2.95
C PHE A 147 13.00 -9.73 3.83
N GLY A 148 13.24 -8.46 4.18
CA GLY A 148 14.27 -8.07 5.13
C GLY A 148 13.99 -8.58 6.55
N GLU A 149 15.00 -8.52 7.41
CA GLU A 149 14.92 -9.05 8.77
C GLU A 149 13.88 -8.30 9.61
N THR A 150 13.75 -6.99 9.42
CA THR A 150 12.82 -6.12 10.14
C THR A 150 11.38 -6.43 9.75
N VAL A 151 11.10 -6.68 8.47
CA VAL A 151 9.77 -7.16 8.04
C VAL A 151 9.43 -8.50 8.70
N ARG A 152 10.36 -9.45 8.72
CA ARG A 152 10.14 -10.76 9.36
C ARG A 152 9.93 -10.65 10.87
N SER A 153 10.74 -9.83 11.54
CA SER A 153 10.66 -9.58 12.98
C SER A 153 9.37 -8.81 13.35
N GLY A 154 8.89 -7.94 12.46
CA GLY A 154 7.64 -7.21 12.58
C GLY A 154 6.40 -8.11 12.66
N LEU A 155 6.47 -9.36 12.21
CA LEU A 155 5.38 -10.33 12.42
C LEU A 155 5.14 -10.61 13.92
N GLY A 156 6.21 -10.58 14.73
CA GLY A 156 6.10 -10.69 16.19
C GLY A 156 5.41 -9.48 16.82
N PHE A 157 5.61 -8.29 16.24
CA PHE A 157 4.92 -7.07 16.66
C PHE A 157 3.40 -7.17 16.46
N MET A 158 2.93 -7.77 15.36
CA MET A 158 1.49 -8.00 15.14
C MET A 158 0.86 -8.90 16.21
N LYS A 159 1.60 -9.92 16.69
CA LYS A 159 1.15 -10.74 17.81
C LYS A 159 1.06 -9.92 19.11
N GLN A 160 2.07 -9.11 19.41
CA GLN A 160 2.09 -8.26 20.61
C GLN A 160 0.99 -7.20 20.60
N LEU A 161 0.67 -6.61 19.43
CA LEU A 161 -0.45 -5.69 19.27
C LEU A 161 -1.78 -6.37 19.59
N ARG A 162 -2.03 -7.56 19.02
CA ARG A 162 -3.28 -8.31 19.25
C ARG A 162 -3.45 -8.73 20.71
N ASP A 163 -2.35 -9.05 21.38
CA ASP A 163 -2.33 -9.41 22.79
C ASP A 163 -2.39 -8.18 23.74
N ASN A 164 -2.55 -6.96 23.22
CA ASN A 164 -2.53 -5.70 23.98
C ASN A 164 -1.28 -5.52 24.86
N ARG A 165 -0.12 -5.99 24.39
CA ARG A 165 1.15 -5.93 25.15
C ARG A 165 1.99 -4.69 24.87
N ILE A 166 1.45 -3.72 24.13
CA ILE A 166 2.18 -2.54 23.67
C ILE A 166 1.58 -1.28 24.29
N THR A 167 2.41 -0.53 25.02
CA THR A 167 1.99 0.69 25.74
C THR A 167 1.47 1.79 24.83
N ILE A 168 2.09 1.96 23.66
CA ILE A 168 1.74 3.03 22.68
C ILE A 168 1.64 2.39 21.28
N PRO A 169 0.52 1.71 20.98
CA PRO A 169 0.41 0.85 19.80
C PRO A 169 0.46 1.62 18.48
N ASP A 170 -0.21 2.78 18.41
CA ASP A 170 -0.26 3.68 17.26
C ASP A 170 1.13 4.23 16.90
N LYS A 171 1.88 4.72 17.90
CA LYS A 171 3.26 5.20 17.70
C LYS A 171 4.15 4.09 17.15
N ARG A 172 4.02 2.86 17.67
CA ARG A 172 4.82 1.73 17.20
C ARG A 172 4.45 1.31 15.77
N ALA A 173 3.15 1.25 15.45
CA ALA A 173 2.70 0.92 14.09
C ALA A 173 3.20 1.93 13.05
N LEU A 174 3.13 3.23 13.37
CA LEU A 174 3.61 4.30 12.48
C LEU A 174 5.12 4.29 12.24
N LEU A 175 5.91 3.66 13.11
CA LEU A 175 7.36 3.52 12.95
C LEU A 175 7.76 2.39 11.99
N LEU A 176 6.88 1.42 11.71
CA LEU A 176 7.20 0.25 10.88
C LEU A 176 7.87 0.58 9.54
N PRO A 177 7.35 1.52 8.71
CA PRO A 177 7.99 1.84 7.43
C PRO A 177 9.40 2.40 7.60
N ARG A 178 9.59 3.21 8.66
CA ARG A 178 10.89 3.82 8.96
C ARG A 178 11.88 2.78 9.46
N GLU A 179 11.47 1.91 10.39
CA GLU A 179 12.33 0.84 10.91
C GLU A 179 12.78 -0.08 9.77
N VAL A 180 11.87 -0.49 8.87
CA VAL A 180 12.24 -1.30 7.71
C VAL A 180 13.18 -0.56 6.76
N SER A 181 12.95 0.73 6.51
CA SER A 181 13.85 1.52 5.67
C SER A 181 15.24 1.72 6.28
N ASP A 182 15.33 1.90 7.59
CA ASP A 182 16.58 2.17 8.29
C ASP A 182 17.44 0.91 8.47
N TYR A 183 16.82 -0.25 8.71
CA TYR A 183 17.51 -1.51 9.04
C TYR A 183 17.65 -2.49 7.86
N ASP A 184 16.62 -2.61 7.01
CA ASP A 184 16.62 -3.56 5.88
C ASP A 184 17.09 -2.91 4.56
N ASP A 185 17.49 -1.64 4.60
CA ASP A 185 17.81 -0.77 3.45
C ASP A 185 16.75 -0.83 2.32
N THR A 186 15.51 -1.16 2.70
CA THR A 186 14.39 -1.31 1.78
C THR A 186 13.63 0.00 1.71
N SER A 187 13.63 0.64 0.54
CA SER A 187 12.89 1.88 0.35
C SER A 187 11.38 1.65 0.37
N THR A 188 10.69 2.34 1.27
CA THR A 188 9.22 2.28 1.38
C THR A 188 8.66 3.69 1.24
N VAL A 189 7.63 3.85 0.40
CA VAL A 189 6.90 5.12 0.27
C VAL A 189 5.45 4.90 0.64
N VAL A 190 4.96 5.67 1.61
CA VAL A 190 3.58 5.58 2.09
C VAL A 190 2.76 6.74 1.51
N PHE A 191 1.78 6.41 0.67
CA PHE A 191 0.75 7.30 0.18
C PHE A 191 -0.40 7.31 1.19
N LEU A 192 -0.55 8.44 1.88
CA LEU A 192 -1.60 8.69 2.86
C LEU A 192 -2.76 9.44 2.20
N ASP A 193 -3.87 8.75 1.96
CA ASP A 193 -5.07 9.34 1.36
C ASP A 193 -6.18 9.57 2.40
N GLU A 194 -7.06 10.52 2.12
CA GLU A 194 -8.13 10.95 3.03
C GLU A 194 -7.63 11.37 4.42
N PHE A 195 -6.39 11.88 4.51
CA PHE A 195 -5.75 12.28 5.77
C PHE A 195 -6.58 13.28 6.59
N GLN A 196 -7.43 14.10 5.96
CA GLN A 196 -8.33 14.99 6.68
C GLN A 196 -9.33 14.27 7.61
N ASN A 197 -9.58 12.98 7.39
CA ASN A 197 -10.42 12.15 8.26
C ASN A 197 -9.80 11.94 9.65
N THR A 198 -8.51 12.27 9.84
CA THR A 198 -7.87 12.31 11.16
C THR A 198 -8.40 13.43 12.06
N ARG A 199 -9.12 14.42 11.51
CA ARG A 199 -9.71 15.52 12.29
C ARG A 199 -11.10 15.12 12.79
N LEU A 200 -11.31 15.23 14.10
CA LEU A 200 -12.66 15.43 14.65
C LEU A 200 -13.20 16.76 14.07
N PRO A 201 -14.49 16.86 13.69
CA PRO A 201 -15.08 18.17 13.43
C PRO A 201 -14.92 19.02 14.70
N GLN A 202 -14.11 20.08 14.63
CA GLN A 202 -13.89 21.00 15.76
C GLN A 202 -15.08 21.93 16.04
N TYR A 203 -16.24 21.66 15.44
CA TYR A 203 -17.46 22.39 15.72
C TYR A 203 -18.49 21.43 16.32
N ASN A 204 -18.55 21.44 17.65
CA ASN A 204 -19.80 21.17 18.35
C ASN A 204 -20.74 22.33 17.98
N PHE A 205 -21.61 22.15 17.01
CA PHE A 205 -22.83 22.96 16.91
C PHE A 205 -23.85 22.45 17.92
#